data_AF-A0A089PEI4-F1
#
_entry.id   AF-A0A089PEI4-F1
#
_cell.length_a   1.000
_cell.length_b   1.000
_cell.length_c   1.000
_cell.angle_alpha   90.00
_cell.angle_beta   90.00
_cell.angle_gamma   90.00
#
_symmetry.space_group_name_H-M   'P 1'
#
loop_
_entity.id
_entity.type
_entity.pdbx_description
1 polymer ?
#
loop_
_entity_poly.entity_id
_entity_poly.type
_entity_poly.pdbx_seq_one_letter_code
_entity_poly.pdbx_strand_id
1 'polypeptide(L)'
;MCFICLQSKGFETDIATVIELTRSSQLSVNAEETNGLQSKEYLSAPTNFQETDSFKPIDPKYLIMGFADGRDEIAIRKEYAGTNREIKVYLSTGGDELIDINLGESENKKYYSLIPEEWQKSYVIDSLEKINEYIDIDLKLVNKRDEADYTIVISPLADNNFLSADTERGKSGNLLSVSYQSGLYTTENNLDLLNHTDFSKKMQKATFVHELGHLLGLEHPFDLIDDDVLNPYYPENFSYLRSEPLFPYEYSLMGWNGSYVDDTNYKDIWFQSVDIKSLEVIWGKSKIMTFSDKSYDFKFYNLGNSQYGIKSKNGTTIDPLTGINLLKFEDKNLNLTNDIKATFDQVTGLNTDSGKMFRLYNASFKRLPDPDGLRYWISNFSSGKDDERAVASSFLASAEFKQRYGDNVSDSIYVNTLYRNVLSRDADTGGLNYWLGQLNSGAETRYEVLLGFSESAENKALFTEMTGFA
;
A
#
# COMPACT_ATOMS: atom_id res chain seq x y z
N MET A 1 6.66 -7.67 22.30
CA MET A 1 7.80 -6.86 21.79
C MET A 1 8.78 -7.89 21.27
N CYS A 2 9.01 -7.99 19.95
CA CYS A 2 9.87 -9.06 19.43
C CYS A 2 11.27 -8.92 20.05
N PHE A 3 11.65 -9.90 20.87
CA PHE A 3 12.91 -9.88 21.63
C PHE A 3 14.12 -9.89 20.69
N ILE A 4 13.95 -10.38 19.45
CA ILE A 4 14.98 -10.48 18.42
C ILE A 4 15.30 -9.09 17.81
N CYS A 5 14.32 -8.20 17.66
CA CYS A 5 14.59 -6.80 17.25
C CYS A 5 15.40 -6.02 18.31
N LEU A 6 15.23 -6.38 19.60
CA LEU A 6 16.00 -5.79 20.72
C LEU A 6 17.42 -6.36 20.84
N GLN A 7 17.70 -7.53 20.26
CA GLN A 7 19.03 -8.16 20.28
C GLN A 7 19.98 -7.68 19.16
N SER A 8 19.59 -6.71 18.33
CA SER A 8 20.53 -6.05 17.40
C SER A 8 21.64 -5.25 18.12
N LYS A 9 21.62 -5.15 19.46
CA LYS A 9 22.82 -4.85 20.27
C LYS A 9 23.89 -5.97 20.27
N GLY A 10 23.89 -6.85 19.27
CA GLY A 10 24.65 -8.10 19.27
C GLY A 10 25.25 -8.49 17.93
N PHE A 11 25.65 -7.52 17.10
CA PHE A 11 26.80 -7.69 16.21
C PHE A 11 27.70 -6.45 16.33
N GLU A 12 28.20 -6.22 17.55
CA GLU A 12 29.50 -5.58 17.72
C GLU A 12 30.52 -6.47 16.98
N THR A 13 30.74 -6.20 15.69
CA THR A 13 32.09 -6.43 15.18
C THR A 13 32.95 -5.41 15.90
N ASP A 14 33.74 -5.93 16.84
CA ASP A 14 34.63 -5.22 17.74
C ASP A 14 35.63 -4.34 16.96
N ILE A 15 35.22 -3.11 16.64
CA ILE A 15 36.03 -2.10 15.94
C ILE A 15 37.30 -1.73 16.75
N ALA A 16 37.32 -2.01 18.07
CA ALA A 16 38.51 -1.78 18.89
C ALA A 16 39.69 -2.69 18.49
N THR A 17 39.42 -3.90 17.98
CA THR A 17 40.47 -4.85 17.54
C THR A 17 41.13 -4.41 16.22
N VAL A 18 40.44 -3.63 15.38
CA VAL A 18 40.98 -3.14 14.08
C VAL A 18 41.89 -1.91 14.26
N ILE A 19 41.66 -1.10 15.29
CA ILE A 19 42.44 0.12 15.57
C ILE A 19 43.80 -0.20 16.22
N GLU A 20 43.93 -1.32 16.93
CA GLU A 20 45.21 -1.70 17.56
C GLU A 20 46.24 -2.24 16.56
N LEU A 21 45.78 -2.80 15.43
CA LEU A 21 46.64 -3.30 14.34
C LEU A 21 47.20 -2.19 13.43
N THR A 22 46.60 -0.99 13.44
CA THR A 22 47.01 0.13 12.58
C THR A 22 48.06 1.06 13.21
N ARG A 23 48.38 0.90 14.50
CA ARG A 23 49.45 1.67 15.17
C ARG A 23 50.88 1.15 14.92
N SER A 24 51.05 0.01 14.26
CA SER A 24 52.35 -0.68 14.15
C SER A 24 53.01 -0.65 12.76
N SER A 25 52.58 0.19 11.83
CA SER A 25 53.31 0.38 10.57
C SER A 25 53.40 1.85 10.18
N GLN A 26 54.50 2.49 10.60
CA GLN A 26 54.98 3.69 9.93
C GLN A 26 55.23 3.37 8.46
N LEU A 27 54.68 4.19 7.55
CA LEU A 27 55.32 4.58 6.29
C LEU A 27 54.55 5.77 5.70
N SER A 28 55.23 6.91 5.70
CA SER A 28 54.92 8.14 4.96
C SER A 28 54.89 7.90 3.44
N VAL A 29 54.06 8.63 2.67
CA VAL A 29 54.44 9.49 1.51
C VAL A 29 53.23 10.27 0.95
N ASN A 30 53.47 11.57 0.78
CA ASN A 30 52.97 12.63 -0.13
C ASN A 30 51.80 12.47 -1.11
N ALA A 31 51.17 13.64 -1.30
CA ALA A 31 50.20 14.04 -2.31
C ALA A 31 50.76 14.08 -3.76
N GLU A 32 49.98 13.62 -4.73
CA GLU A 32 49.36 14.40 -5.82
C GLU A 32 48.74 13.47 -6.90
N GLU A 33 47.49 13.80 -7.26
CA GLU A 33 46.76 13.60 -8.52
C GLU A 33 46.65 12.26 -9.30
N THR A 34 45.38 11.95 -9.57
CA THR A 34 44.75 11.29 -10.74
C THR A 34 44.45 9.78 -10.73
N ASN A 35 43.16 9.52 -11.00
CA ASN A 35 42.53 8.35 -11.62
C ASN A 35 42.72 6.96 -10.98
N GLY A 36 41.58 6.40 -10.58
CA GLY A 36 41.39 4.96 -10.39
C GLY A 36 41.63 4.46 -8.97
N LEU A 37 40.64 4.61 -8.10
CA LEU A 37 40.50 3.68 -6.97
C LEU A 37 39.59 2.55 -7.44
N GLN A 38 40.24 1.52 -7.97
CA GLN A 38 39.67 0.19 -8.11
C GLN A 38 39.05 -0.23 -6.78
N SER A 39 37.87 -0.81 -6.89
CA SER A 39 37.28 -1.74 -5.92
C SER A 39 38.38 -2.60 -5.31
N LYS A 40 38.78 -2.31 -4.06
CA LYS A 40 39.62 -3.23 -3.30
C LYS A 40 38.78 -4.48 -3.03
N GLU A 41 39.27 -5.58 -3.58
CA GLU A 41 38.76 -6.95 -3.47
C GLU A 41 38.30 -7.27 -2.05
N TYR A 42 37.00 -7.18 -1.81
CA TYR A 42 36.35 -8.10 -0.89
C TYR A 42 35.98 -9.32 -1.72
N LEU A 43 36.88 -10.32 -1.65
CA LEU A 43 36.67 -11.73 -1.96
C LEU A 43 35.87 -12.02 -3.24
N SER A 44 36.60 -12.42 -4.28
CA SER A 44 36.05 -13.17 -5.40
C SER A 44 35.09 -14.26 -4.91
N ALA A 45 33.90 -14.29 -5.50
CA ALA A 45 32.93 -15.37 -5.31
C ALA A 45 33.60 -16.73 -5.53
N PRO A 46 33.32 -17.76 -4.71
CA PRO A 46 33.73 -19.10 -5.04
C PRO A 46 33.07 -19.49 -6.37
N THR A 47 33.88 -19.75 -7.38
CA THR A 47 33.47 -20.09 -8.75
C THR A 47 32.92 -21.52 -8.89
N ASN A 48 32.33 -22.09 -7.83
CA ASN A 48 31.72 -23.41 -7.85
C ASN A 48 30.43 -23.44 -7.01
N PHE A 49 29.39 -22.74 -7.45
CA PHE A 49 28.03 -23.14 -7.08
C PHE A 49 27.63 -24.29 -8.01
N GLN A 50 27.65 -25.52 -7.50
CA GLN A 50 26.98 -26.62 -8.20
C GLN A 50 25.47 -26.40 -8.12
N GLU A 51 24.83 -26.46 -9.27
CA GLU A 51 23.42 -26.17 -9.54
C GLU A 51 22.41 -27.18 -8.92
N THR A 52 22.75 -27.88 -7.82
CA THR A 52 21.99 -29.06 -7.37
C THR A 52 21.60 -29.16 -5.89
N ASP A 53 21.87 -28.18 -5.03
CA ASP A 53 21.39 -28.26 -3.64
C ASP A 53 19.94 -27.77 -3.54
N SER A 54 18.99 -28.71 -3.62
CA SER A 54 17.58 -28.45 -3.33
C SER A 54 17.43 -28.12 -1.84
N PHE A 55 17.29 -26.84 -1.51
CA PHE A 55 16.92 -26.39 -0.18
C PHE A 55 15.65 -27.13 0.31
N LYS A 56 15.60 -27.49 1.59
CA LYS A 56 14.42 -28.06 2.23
C LYS A 56 13.34 -26.98 2.37
N PRO A 57 12.08 -27.25 2.01
CA PRO A 57 11.02 -26.26 2.22
C PRO A 57 10.85 -25.94 3.71
N ILE A 58 10.53 -24.69 4.03
CA ILE A 58 10.10 -24.30 5.38
C ILE A 58 8.58 -24.55 5.44
N ASP A 59 8.13 -25.28 6.45
CA ASP A 59 6.70 -25.42 6.69
C ASP A 59 6.15 -24.04 7.10
N PRO A 60 5.10 -23.51 6.43
CA PRO A 60 4.53 -22.21 6.74
C PRO A 60 4.22 -21.96 8.22
N LYS A 61 3.90 -23.01 8.98
CA LYS A 61 3.61 -22.86 10.42
C LYS A 61 4.75 -22.23 11.22
N TYR A 62 6.01 -22.44 10.81
CA TYR A 62 7.18 -21.85 11.49
C TYR A 62 7.42 -20.38 11.14
N LEU A 63 6.64 -19.80 10.22
CA LEU A 63 6.71 -18.40 9.84
C LEU A 63 5.45 -17.64 10.24
N ILE A 64 4.49 -18.28 10.89
CA ILE A 64 3.19 -17.68 11.23
C ILE A 64 3.18 -17.48 12.73
N MET A 65 2.98 -16.23 13.16
CA MET A 65 2.84 -15.91 14.58
C MET A 65 1.79 -16.79 15.25
N GLY A 66 2.15 -17.41 16.36
CA GLY A 66 1.23 -18.19 17.18
C GLY A 66 0.70 -17.44 18.39
N PHE A 67 0.54 -18.20 19.47
CA PHE A 67 0.04 -17.69 20.75
C PHE A 67 1.21 -17.25 21.63
N ALA A 68 1.29 -15.95 21.92
CA ALA A 68 2.38 -15.32 22.65
C ALA A 68 1.85 -14.48 23.82
N ASP A 69 2.47 -14.60 24.99
CA ASP A 69 2.14 -13.79 26.19
C ASP A 69 0.63 -13.77 26.56
N GLY A 70 -0.08 -14.88 26.32
CA GLY A 70 -1.52 -14.98 26.62
C GLY A 70 -2.44 -14.47 25.50
N ARG A 71 -1.90 -14.21 24.30
CA ARG A 71 -2.62 -13.58 23.18
C ARG A 71 -2.44 -14.37 21.89
N ASP A 72 -3.51 -14.43 21.10
CA ASP A 72 -3.46 -14.96 19.73
C ASP A 72 -3.17 -13.80 18.77
N GLU A 73 -1.91 -13.71 18.33
CA GLU A 73 -1.41 -12.60 17.51
C GLU A 73 -2.09 -12.54 16.13
N ILE A 74 -2.52 -13.68 15.58
CA ILE A 74 -3.24 -13.75 14.31
C ILE A 74 -4.70 -13.34 14.49
N ALA A 75 -5.35 -13.76 15.57
CA ALA A 75 -6.71 -13.33 15.88
C ALA A 75 -6.80 -11.82 16.05
N ILE A 76 -5.82 -11.18 16.70
CA ILE A 76 -5.75 -9.72 16.85
C ILE A 76 -5.70 -9.03 15.47
N ARG A 77 -4.83 -9.48 14.57
CA ARG A 77 -4.73 -8.92 13.21
C ARG A 77 -6.01 -9.11 12.41
N LYS A 78 -6.66 -10.27 12.54
CA LYS A 78 -7.98 -10.52 11.91
C LYS A 78 -9.08 -9.64 12.49
N GLU A 79 -8.99 -9.26 13.75
CA GLU A 79 -9.92 -8.30 14.36
C GLU A 79 -9.73 -6.90 13.79
N TYR A 80 -8.48 -6.42 13.65
CA TYR A 80 -8.18 -5.16 12.97
C TYR A 80 -8.70 -5.14 11.54
N ALA A 81 -8.45 -6.21 10.79
CA ALA A 81 -8.93 -6.34 9.41
C ALA A 81 -10.47 -6.35 9.30
N GLY A 82 -11.14 -6.77 10.38
CA GLY A 82 -12.60 -6.86 10.45
C GLY A 82 -13.22 -7.76 9.37
N THR A 83 -14.53 -7.63 9.18
CA THR A 83 -15.27 -8.42 8.17
C THR A 83 -14.95 -8.00 6.73
N ASN A 84 -14.41 -6.80 6.54
CA ASN A 84 -14.07 -6.26 5.22
C ASN A 84 -12.66 -6.69 4.78
N ARG A 85 -11.88 -7.33 5.66
CA ARG A 85 -10.48 -7.68 5.41
C ARG A 85 -9.65 -6.44 5.04
N GLU A 86 -9.91 -5.31 5.70
CA GLU A 86 -9.28 -4.01 5.46
C GLU A 86 -8.50 -3.61 6.71
N ILE A 87 -7.19 -3.36 6.58
CA ILE A 87 -6.37 -2.74 7.62
C ILE A 87 -6.02 -1.33 7.14
N LYS A 88 -6.38 -0.31 7.92
CA LYS A 88 -6.09 1.08 7.59
C LYS A 88 -4.70 1.46 8.07
N VAL A 89 -3.93 2.02 7.16
CA VAL A 89 -2.53 2.36 7.38
C VAL A 89 -2.35 3.85 7.13
N TYR A 90 -1.75 4.56 8.09
CA TYR A 90 -1.35 5.96 7.92
C TYR A 90 0.16 6.03 7.73
N LEU A 91 0.63 6.56 6.60
CA LEU A 91 2.02 6.94 6.43
C LEU A 91 2.22 8.36 6.98
N SER A 92 3.04 8.48 8.01
CA SER A 92 3.34 9.77 8.62
C SER A 92 3.85 10.80 7.61
N THR A 93 3.34 12.01 7.72
CA THR A 93 3.82 13.18 6.95
C THR A 93 4.95 13.92 7.65
N GLY A 94 5.51 13.36 8.72
CA GLY A 94 6.53 13.96 9.59
C GLY A 94 5.93 14.69 10.80
N GLY A 95 6.69 14.70 11.90
CA GLY A 95 6.30 15.37 13.15
C GLY A 95 5.42 14.54 14.09
N ASP A 96 5.18 13.26 13.79
CA ASP A 96 4.46 12.36 14.68
C ASP A 96 5.36 11.87 15.82
N GLU A 97 4.90 12.01 17.06
CA GLU A 97 5.64 11.50 18.23
C GLU A 97 5.78 9.97 18.16
N LEU A 98 7.00 9.50 18.43
CA LEU A 98 7.38 8.09 18.50
C LEU A 98 7.24 7.60 19.94
N ILE A 99 6.18 6.85 20.24
CA ILE A 99 5.68 6.61 21.61
C ILE A 99 6.27 5.34 22.27
N ASP A 100 6.94 4.48 21.52
CA ASP A 100 7.42 3.15 21.98
C ASP A 100 8.93 2.94 21.78
N ILE A 101 9.72 4.00 21.91
CA ILE A 101 11.18 3.89 21.76
C ILE A 101 11.82 3.54 23.11
N ASN A 102 12.27 2.30 23.25
CA ASN A 102 13.02 1.87 24.44
C ASN A 102 14.52 2.19 24.27
N LEU A 103 14.95 3.41 24.63
CA LEU A 103 16.35 3.84 24.56
C LEU A 103 17.16 3.59 25.84
N GLY A 104 16.61 2.90 26.84
CA GLY A 104 17.21 2.81 28.17
C GLY A 104 16.96 4.08 29.01
N GLU A 105 16.89 3.89 30.32
CA GLU A 105 16.18 4.74 31.30
C GLU A 105 16.68 6.19 31.54
N SER A 106 17.44 6.84 30.64
CA SER A 106 18.12 8.10 31.01
C SER A 106 17.54 9.41 30.48
N GLU A 107 16.63 9.46 29.51
CA GLU A 107 16.06 10.75 29.06
C GLU A 107 14.58 10.67 28.67
N ASN A 108 13.75 11.57 29.24
CA ASN A 108 12.39 11.90 28.78
C ASN A 108 12.42 12.62 27.40
N LYS A 109 13.30 12.19 26.49
CA LYS A 109 13.49 12.83 25.20
C LYS A 109 12.45 12.29 24.22
N LYS A 110 11.61 13.19 23.71
CA LYS A 110 10.63 12.87 22.67
C LYS A 110 11.32 12.90 21.31
N TYR A 111 11.00 11.91 20.48
CA TYR A 111 11.43 11.85 19.10
C TYR A 111 10.21 11.91 18.19
N TYR A 112 10.43 12.43 16.99
CA TYR A 112 9.37 12.66 16.02
C TYR A 112 9.78 12.06 14.67
N SER A 113 8.80 11.55 13.94
CA SER A 113 9.00 11.02 12.59
C SER A 113 9.53 12.10 11.65
N LEU A 114 10.31 11.67 10.67
CA LEU A 114 10.73 12.50 9.55
C LEU A 114 9.63 12.58 8.49
N ILE A 115 9.70 13.62 7.66
CA ILE A 115 8.96 13.65 6.39
C ILE A 115 9.60 12.60 5.48
N PRO A 116 8.85 11.57 5.02
CA PRO A 116 9.43 10.58 4.12
C PRO A 116 9.88 11.21 2.81
N GLU A 117 11.03 10.78 2.29
CA GLU A 117 11.47 11.12 0.95
C GLU A 117 10.61 10.42 -0.11
N GLU A 118 10.56 10.94 -1.34
CA GLU A 118 9.68 10.41 -2.38
C GLU A 118 9.92 8.92 -2.70
N TRP A 119 11.17 8.47 -2.69
CA TRP A 119 11.47 7.05 -2.90
C TRP A 119 11.00 6.17 -1.74
N GLN A 120 10.94 6.71 -0.52
CA GLN A 120 10.41 6.02 0.66
C GLN A 120 8.90 5.89 0.58
N LYS A 121 8.21 7.01 0.28
CA LYS A 121 6.77 6.99 0.03
C LYS A 121 6.40 5.98 -1.05
N SER A 122 7.14 5.99 -2.16
CA SER A 122 6.91 5.07 -3.28
C SER A 122 7.00 3.62 -2.84
N TYR A 123 8.09 3.16 -2.21
CA TYR A 123 8.18 1.74 -1.85
C TYR A 123 7.16 1.33 -0.80
N VAL A 124 6.77 2.23 0.13
CA VAL A 124 5.74 1.94 1.12
C VAL A 124 4.42 1.71 0.40
N ILE A 125 3.95 2.68 -0.38
CA ILE A 125 2.67 2.63 -1.09
C ILE A 125 2.64 1.44 -2.05
N ASP A 126 3.68 1.28 -2.88
CA ASP A 126 3.78 0.17 -3.84
C ASP A 126 3.70 -1.19 -3.14
N SER A 127 4.27 -1.32 -1.94
CA SER A 127 4.25 -2.59 -1.18
C SER A 127 2.87 -2.86 -0.56
N LEU A 128 2.19 -1.82 -0.04
CA LEU A 128 0.83 -1.95 0.48
C LEU A 128 -0.16 -2.33 -0.64
N GLU A 129 0.02 -1.81 -1.85
CA GLU A 129 -0.81 -2.17 -3.00
C GLU A 129 -0.46 -3.56 -3.56
N LYS A 130 0.84 -3.87 -3.67
CA LYS A 130 1.32 -5.12 -4.28
C LYS A 130 0.92 -6.35 -3.46
N ILE A 131 0.79 -6.26 -2.14
CA ILE A 131 0.44 -7.43 -1.33
C ILE A 131 -0.99 -7.94 -1.60
N ASN A 132 -1.91 -7.05 -1.97
CA ASN A 132 -3.30 -7.38 -2.33
C ASN A 132 -3.38 -8.30 -3.57
N GLU A 133 -2.29 -8.40 -4.34
CA GLU A 133 -2.19 -9.32 -5.48
C GLU A 133 -1.94 -10.78 -5.07
N TYR A 134 -1.45 -11.00 -3.85
CA TYR A 134 -1.07 -12.32 -3.36
C TYR A 134 -2.12 -12.86 -2.40
N ILE A 135 -2.59 -12.01 -1.49
CA ILE A 135 -3.47 -12.41 -0.39
C ILE A 135 -4.76 -11.59 -0.33
N ASP A 136 -5.80 -12.20 0.21
CA ASP A 136 -7.12 -11.58 0.35
C ASP A 136 -7.18 -10.69 1.60
N ILE A 137 -6.50 -9.55 1.51
CA ILE A 137 -6.55 -8.43 2.44
C ILE A 137 -6.43 -7.13 1.63
N ASP A 138 -6.78 -6.01 2.25
CA ASP A 138 -6.53 -4.68 1.71
C ASP A 138 -5.83 -3.82 2.76
N LEU A 139 -4.61 -3.40 2.45
CA LEU A 139 -3.87 -2.44 3.27
C LEU A 139 -4.17 -1.03 2.76
N LYS A 140 -5.21 -0.42 3.32
CA LYS A 140 -5.75 0.84 2.83
C LYS A 140 -5.00 2.04 3.40
N LEU A 141 -4.38 2.83 2.54
CA LEU A 141 -3.76 4.08 2.95
C LEU A 141 -4.84 5.12 3.34
N VAL A 142 -4.72 5.70 4.53
CA VAL A 142 -5.56 6.81 5.01
C VAL A 142 -4.75 8.09 5.19
N ASN A 143 -5.42 9.23 5.12
CA ASN A 143 -4.76 10.54 5.15
C ASN A 143 -4.59 11.12 6.57
N LYS A 144 -5.30 10.54 7.55
CA LYS A 144 -5.21 10.98 8.95
C LYS A 144 -4.86 9.83 9.87
N ARG A 145 -4.03 10.13 10.86
CA ARG A 145 -3.56 9.17 11.86
C ARG A 145 -4.69 8.58 12.71
N ASP A 146 -5.70 9.38 13.05
CA ASP A 146 -6.84 8.96 13.87
C ASP A 146 -7.81 8.02 13.14
N GLU A 147 -7.69 7.92 11.82
CA GLU A 147 -8.45 6.98 10.98
C GLU A 147 -7.74 5.61 10.82
N ALA A 148 -6.49 5.48 11.29
CA ALA A 148 -5.63 4.34 11.01
C ALA A 148 -5.59 3.30 12.12
N ASP A 149 -5.49 2.03 11.72
CA ASP A 149 -5.19 0.90 12.60
C ASP A 149 -3.69 0.80 12.88
N TYR A 150 -2.85 1.12 11.88
CA TYR A 150 -1.39 1.16 11.99
C TYR A 150 -0.81 2.47 11.48
N THR A 151 0.24 2.96 12.13
CA THR A 151 1.02 4.11 11.67
C THR A 151 2.39 3.65 11.17
N ILE A 152 2.76 4.05 9.95
CA ILE A 152 4.11 3.87 9.40
C ILE A 152 4.89 5.17 9.57
N VAL A 153 6.11 5.08 10.11
CA VAL A 153 7.01 6.23 10.28
C VAL A 153 8.39 5.96 9.70
N ILE A 154 9.01 7.04 9.22
CA ILE A 154 10.45 7.09 9.04
C ILE A 154 11.05 7.70 10.30
N SER A 155 11.82 6.91 11.04
CA SER A 155 12.42 7.32 12.31
C SER A 155 13.79 7.96 12.10
N PRO A 156 14.12 9.07 12.80
CA PRO A 156 15.46 9.65 12.74
C PRO A 156 16.51 8.79 13.47
N LEU A 157 16.09 7.85 14.29
CA LEU A 157 16.95 7.05 15.15
C LEU A 157 17.58 5.89 14.37
N ALA A 158 18.89 5.70 14.54
CA ALA A 158 19.58 4.52 14.05
C ALA A 158 18.96 3.23 14.63
N ASP A 159 18.94 2.18 13.81
CA ASP A 159 18.45 0.83 14.16
C ASP A 159 17.03 0.76 14.74
N ASN A 160 16.23 1.80 14.53
CA ASN A 160 14.85 1.89 15.00
C ASN A 160 13.87 1.28 13.98
N ASN A 161 14.08 -0.01 13.71
CA ASN A 161 13.24 -0.82 12.82
C ASN A 161 12.45 -1.82 13.66
N PHE A 162 11.13 -1.66 13.74
CA PHE A 162 10.27 -2.54 14.51
C PHE A 162 8.80 -2.33 14.18
N LEU A 163 8.01 -3.36 14.46
CA LEU A 163 6.58 -3.27 14.70
C LEU A 163 6.31 -3.25 16.23
N SER A 164 5.62 -2.22 16.73
CA SER A 164 5.23 -2.13 18.14
C SER A 164 4.26 -3.25 18.51
N ALA A 165 4.39 -3.82 19.70
CA ALA A 165 3.42 -4.77 20.22
C ALA A 165 2.18 -4.06 20.75
N ASP A 166 1.00 -4.62 20.49
CA ASP A 166 -0.29 -4.13 21.00
C ASP A 166 -0.42 -4.42 22.51
N THR A 167 0.33 -3.71 23.38
CA THR A 167 0.33 -3.99 24.82
C THR A 167 -0.98 -3.57 25.48
N GLU A 168 -1.70 -2.61 24.90
CA GLU A 168 -3.09 -2.27 25.22
C GLU A 168 -3.73 -1.67 23.96
N ARG A 169 -4.78 -2.28 23.40
CA ARG A 169 -5.52 -1.81 22.21
C ARG A 169 -5.51 -0.28 22.11
N GLY A 170 -4.64 0.25 21.26
CA GLY A 170 -4.56 1.69 20.95
C GLY A 170 -3.75 2.59 21.87
N LYS A 171 -2.96 2.09 22.85
CA LYS A 171 -2.07 2.95 23.66
C LYS A 171 -0.59 2.91 23.28
N SER A 172 -0.09 1.82 22.68
CA SER A 172 1.28 1.72 22.10
C SER A 172 1.37 2.19 20.64
N GLY A 173 0.23 2.50 20.00
CA GLY A 173 0.19 3.24 18.74
C GLY A 173 0.42 2.44 17.46
N ASN A 174 0.40 1.09 17.48
CA ASN A 174 0.48 0.21 16.30
C ASN A 174 1.44 0.75 15.24
N LEU A 175 2.67 0.98 15.68
CA LEU A 175 3.69 1.70 14.97
C LEU A 175 4.58 0.70 14.22
N LEU A 176 4.65 0.85 12.91
CA LEU A 176 5.70 0.28 12.08
C LEU A 176 6.74 1.38 11.85
N SER A 177 7.89 1.24 12.49
CA SER A 177 9.00 2.17 12.34
C SER A 177 10.06 1.60 11.42
N VAL A 178 10.53 2.43 10.48
CA VAL A 178 11.74 2.16 9.69
C VAL A 178 12.73 3.29 9.94
N SER A 179 13.94 2.96 10.34
CA SER A 179 15.01 3.93 10.51
C SER A 179 15.38 4.56 9.17
N TYR A 180 15.49 5.89 9.14
CA TYR A 180 16.10 6.63 8.04
C TYR A 180 17.51 6.11 7.74
N GLN A 181 18.22 5.61 8.75
CA GLN A 181 19.60 5.18 8.64
C GLN A 181 19.74 3.70 8.21
N SER A 182 18.64 2.97 8.06
CA SER A 182 18.65 1.57 7.61
C SER A 182 19.36 1.43 6.25
N GLY A 183 20.29 0.48 6.18
CA GLY A 183 21.12 0.25 4.99
C GLY A 183 22.37 1.13 4.90
N LEU A 184 22.61 2.03 5.85
CA LEU A 184 23.85 2.80 5.96
C LEU A 184 24.83 2.10 6.90
N TYR A 185 26.14 2.27 6.63
CA TYR A 185 27.21 1.65 7.41
C TYR A 185 27.61 2.43 8.67
N THR A 186 26.99 3.59 8.90
CA THR A 186 27.34 4.51 9.98
C THR A 186 26.10 5.04 10.65
N THR A 187 26.14 5.13 11.98
CA THR A 187 25.15 5.87 12.76
C THR A 187 25.55 7.35 12.84
N GLU A 188 24.64 8.24 12.48
CA GLU A 188 24.88 9.69 12.49
C GLU A 188 23.75 10.42 13.22
N ASN A 189 24.13 11.45 14.00
CA ASN A 189 23.18 12.30 14.70
C ASN A 189 22.70 13.45 13.82
N ASN A 190 23.55 13.94 12.91
CA ASN A 190 23.19 14.96 11.93
C ASN A 190 22.78 14.32 10.60
N LEU A 191 21.48 14.10 10.43
CA LEU A 191 20.92 13.42 9.25
C LEU A 191 21.19 14.13 7.92
N ASP A 192 21.47 15.45 7.93
CA ASP A 192 21.82 16.21 6.72
C ASP A 192 23.14 15.75 6.08
N LEU A 193 23.96 14.99 6.82
CA LEU A 193 25.22 14.42 6.34
C LEU A 193 25.04 13.06 5.66
N LEU A 194 23.86 12.46 5.77
CA LEU A 194 23.56 11.15 5.23
C LEU A 194 23.11 11.26 3.77
N ASN A 195 23.53 10.28 2.96
CA ASN A 195 23.09 10.16 1.58
C ASN A 195 22.86 8.69 1.24
N HIS A 196 21.67 8.37 0.77
CA HIS A 196 21.32 7.00 0.41
C HIS A 196 21.82 6.62 -0.99
N THR A 197 22.77 5.69 -1.03
CA THR A 197 23.14 4.95 -2.24
C THR A 197 22.01 4.00 -2.66
N ASP A 198 22.03 3.54 -3.92
CA ASP A 198 21.09 2.53 -4.40
C ASP A 198 21.06 1.29 -3.50
N PHE A 199 22.22 0.86 -2.99
CA PHE A 199 22.31 -0.26 -2.06
C PHE A 199 21.59 0.02 -0.73
N SER A 200 21.82 1.19 -0.12
CA SER A 200 21.14 1.53 1.14
C SER A 200 19.62 1.67 0.97
N LYS A 201 19.15 2.16 -0.20
CA LYS A 201 17.71 2.21 -0.52
C LYS A 201 17.12 0.81 -0.64
N LYS A 202 17.82 -0.10 -1.34
CA LYS A 202 17.45 -1.52 -1.40
C LYS A 202 17.31 -2.09 0.01
N MET A 203 18.27 -1.81 0.87
CA MET A 203 18.27 -2.36 2.22
C MET A 203 17.14 -1.84 3.08
N GLN A 204 16.88 -0.53 3.05
CA GLN A 204 15.74 0.03 3.75
C GLN A 204 14.40 -0.51 3.23
N LYS A 205 14.25 -0.70 1.91
CA LYS A 205 13.05 -1.34 1.35
C LYS A 205 12.91 -2.78 1.88
N ALA A 206 13.98 -3.55 1.93
CA ALA A 206 13.94 -4.92 2.47
C ALA A 206 13.53 -4.93 3.95
N THR A 207 14.05 -3.98 4.74
CA THR A 207 13.62 -3.72 6.13
C THR A 207 12.13 -3.44 6.21
N PHE A 208 11.63 -2.53 5.38
CA PHE A 208 10.20 -2.23 5.37
C PHE A 208 9.34 -3.47 5.03
N VAL A 209 9.69 -4.22 3.98
CA VAL A 209 8.92 -5.41 3.58
C VAL A 209 8.98 -6.50 4.67
N HIS A 210 10.10 -6.61 5.39
CA HIS A 210 10.23 -7.49 6.55
C HIS A 210 9.27 -7.09 7.69
N GLU A 211 9.26 -5.82 8.09
CA GLU A 211 8.33 -5.32 9.12
C GLU A 211 6.86 -5.40 8.66
N LEU A 212 6.60 -5.23 7.36
CA LEU A 212 5.29 -5.47 6.78
C LEU A 212 4.87 -6.94 6.94
N GLY A 213 5.82 -7.88 6.84
CA GLY A 213 5.60 -9.29 7.16
C GLY A 213 5.09 -9.47 8.59
N HIS A 214 5.76 -8.83 9.56
CA HIS A 214 5.30 -8.85 10.95
C HIS A 214 3.91 -8.24 11.14
N LEU A 215 3.60 -7.13 10.44
CA LEU A 215 2.28 -6.52 10.48
C LEU A 215 1.21 -7.51 9.99
N LEU A 216 1.52 -8.25 8.94
CA LEU A 216 0.64 -9.25 8.36
C LEU A 216 0.61 -10.61 9.11
N GLY A 217 1.41 -10.75 10.17
CA GLY A 217 1.40 -11.92 11.05
C GLY A 217 2.48 -12.95 10.78
N LEU A 218 3.54 -12.59 10.05
CA LEU A 218 4.71 -13.44 9.93
C LEU A 218 5.67 -13.23 11.10
N GLU A 219 6.40 -14.28 11.46
CA GLU A 219 7.48 -14.24 12.44
C GLU A 219 8.78 -14.79 11.87
N HIS A 220 9.84 -14.70 12.67
CA HIS A 220 11.12 -15.28 12.29
C HIS A 220 11.04 -16.81 12.40
N PRO A 221 11.66 -17.58 11.48
CA PRO A 221 11.63 -19.05 11.48
C PRO A 221 12.30 -19.73 12.68
N PHE A 222 12.80 -18.95 13.62
CA PHE A 222 13.57 -19.35 14.80
C PHE A 222 13.12 -18.61 16.06
N ASP A 223 11.93 -17.99 16.03
CA ASP A 223 11.35 -17.42 17.23
C ASP A 223 11.05 -18.53 18.25
N LEU A 224 11.17 -18.20 19.54
CA LEU A 224 11.02 -19.13 20.67
C LEU A 224 9.77 -18.81 21.51
N ILE A 225 8.98 -17.81 21.11
CA ILE A 225 7.94 -17.22 21.94
C ILE A 225 6.67 -18.09 22.01
N ASP A 226 6.37 -18.89 20.99
CA ASP A 226 5.14 -19.70 20.89
C ASP A 226 5.40 -21.22 20.77
N ASP A 227 6.60 -21.66 21.14
CA ASP A 227 7.09 -23.05 21.10
C ASP A 227 7.17 -23.70 19.70
N ASP A 228 6.89 -22.98 18.60
CA ASP A 228 7.01 -23.47 17.22
C ASP A 228 8.41 -23.23 16.64
N VAL A 229 9.41 -23.92 17.21
CA VAL A 229 10.79 -23.78 16.74
C VAL A 229 11.13 -24.83 15.68
N LEU A 230 11.77 -24.42 14.58
CA LEU A 230 12.66 -25.29 13.81
C LEU A 230 13.87 -25.71 14.70
N ASN A 231 13.76 -26.70 15.59
CA ASN A 231 14.88 -27.12 16.46
C ASN A 231 14.90 -28.65 16.78
N PRO A 232 16.01 -29.25 17.30
CA PRO A 232 17.03 -28.71 18.20
C PRO A 232 18.47 -28.73 17.64
N TYR A 233 19.32 -27.77 18.04
CA TYR A 233 20.76 -27.67 17.75
C TYR A 233 21.14 -27.02 16.41
N TYR A 234 21.35 -25.71 16.47
CA TYR A 234 22.48 -25.13 15.75
C TYR A 234 23.74 -25.88 16.21
N PRO A 235 24.48 -26.57 15.32
CA PRO A 235 25.79 -27.10 15.70
C PRO A 235 26.68 -25.95 16.20
N GLU A 236 27.58 -26.23 17.13
CA GLU A 236 28.58 -25.24 17.56
C GLU A 236 29.23 -24.61 16.31
N ASN A 237 29.27 -23.27 16.25
CA ASN A 237 29.79 -22.45 15.15
C ASN A 237 28.88 -22.24 13.91
N PHE A 238 27.57 -22.47 14.02
CA PHE A 238 26.62 -22.04 12.99
C PHE A 238 26.62 -20.51 12.81
N SER A 239 26.75 -20.06 11.56
CA SER A 239 26.75 -18.64 11.17
C SER A 239 25.63 -18.38 10.16
N TYR A 240 24.94 -17.26 10.31
CA TYR A 240 23.80 -16.85 9.48
C TYR A 240 24.22 -16.27 8.12
N LEU A 241 25.46 -16.44 7.69
CA LEU A 241 26.00 -15.86 6.46
C LEU A 241 25.78 -16.78 5.24
N ARG A 242 25.38 -16.21 4.11
CA ARG A 242 25.05 -16.94 2.84
C ARG A 242 26.24 -17.72 2.30
N SER A 243 27.45 -17.35 2.70
CA SER A 243 28.69 -18.00 2.31
C SER A 243 28.90 -19.39 2.94
N GLU A 244 28.09 -19.78 3.93
CA GLU A 244 28.19 -21.09 4.57
C GLU A 244 27.40 -22.17 3.79
N PRO A 245 28.02 -23.28 3.38
CA PRO A 245 27.39 -24.39 2.64
C PRO A 245 26.24 -25.11 3.36
N LEU A 246 25.90 -24.71 4.59
CA LEU A 246 25.09 -25.47 5.54
C LEU A 246 23.70 -24.90 5.81
N PHE A 247 23.24 -23.83 5.14
CA PHE A 247 21.85 -23.40 5.29
C PHE A 247 20.93 -24.33 4.48
N PRO A 248 20.19 -25.26 5.13
CA PRO A 248 19.57 -26.35 4.41
C PRO A 248 18.12 -26.05 4.03
N TYR A 249 17.61 -24.83 4.27
CA TYR A 249 16.20 -24.47 4.11
C TYR A 249 15.98 -23.39 3.05
N GLU A 250 14.78 -23.37 2.45
CA GLU A 250 14.42 -22.35 1.46
C GLU A 250 14.44 -20.95 2.08
N TYR A 251 14.69 -19.94 1.27
CA TYR A 251 14.88 -18.57 1.73
C TYR A 251 13.55 -17.95 2.16
N SER A 252 13.56 -17.27 3.31
CA SER A 252 12.49 -16.42 3.80
C SER A 252 13.05 -15.03 4.07
N LEU A 253 12.30 -13.97 3.72
CA LEU A 253 12.66 -12.61 4.09
C LEU A 253 12.62 -12.41 5.62
N MET A 254 11.86 -13.24 6.33
CA MET A 254 11.77 -13.23 7.79
C MET A 254 12.99 -13.87 8.47
N GLY A 255 13.72 -14.76 7.80
CA GLY A 255 14.94 -15.36 8.35
C GLY A 255 16.21 -14.52 8.20
N TRP A 256 16.07 -13.23 7.87
CA TRP A 256 17.06 -12.31 7.28
C TRP A 256 18.52 -12.77 7.26
N ASN A 257 19.04 -12.94 6.05
CA ASN A 257 20.47 -12.94 5.73
C ASN A 257 20.69 -11.96 4.56
N GLY A 258 21.32 -10.82 4.83
CA GLY A 258 21.35 -9.63 3.94
C GLY A 258 21.87 -9.89 2.52
N SER A 259 22.54 -11.02 2.29
CA SER A 259 23.11 -11.39 1.00
C SER A 259 22.10 -11.65 -0.13
N TYR A 260 20.80 -11.74 0.14
CA TYR A 260 19.76 -11.76 -0.91
C TYR A 260 19.64 -10.39 -1.63
N VAL A 261 19.90 -9.30 -0.91
CA VAL A 261 19.60 -7.94 -1.39
C VAL A 261 20.67 -7.42 -2.34
N ASP A 262 21.90 -7.89 -2.20
CA ASP A 262 23.05 -7.49 -3.02
C ASP A 262 22.75 -7.68 -4.53
N ASP A 263 22.30 -8.88 -4.89
CA ASP A 263 22.06 -9.29 -6.29
C ASP A 263 20.65 -8.92 -6.79
N THR A 264 19.74 -8.55 -5.90
CA THR A 264 18.33 -8.28 -6.24
C THR A 264 18.13 -6.83 -6.69
N ASN A 265 17.37 -6.61 -7.77
CA ASN A 265 17.02 -5.25 -8.19
C ASN A 265 16.13 -4.60 -7.13
N TYR A 266 16.30 -3.30 -6.88
CA TYR A 266 15.47 -2.54 -5.96
C TYR A 266 13.96 -2.77 -6.15
N LYS A 267 13.49 -2.84 -7.39
CA LYS A 267 12.07 -3.05 -7.69
C LYS A 267 11.58 -4.46 -7.32
N ASP A 268 12.47 -5.43 -7.36
CA ASP A 268 12.17 -6.85 -7.17
C ASP A 268 12.30 -7.31 -5.72
N ILE A 269 12.83 -6.47 -4.82
CA ILE A 269 12.84 -6.73 -3.38
C ILE A 269 11.41 -6.97 -2.90
N TRP A 270 11.16 -8.21 -2.48
CA TRP A 270 9.85 -8.68 -2.11
C TRP A 270 9.95 -9.93 -1.22
N PHE A 271 8.80 -10.30 -0.64
CA PHE A 271 8.61 -11.59 0.01
C PHE A 271 9.03 -12.76 -0.89
N GLN A 272 9.65 -13.77 -0.28
CA GLN A 272 9.97 -15.02 -0.94
C GLN A 272 8.72 -15.91 -1.04
N SER A 273 8.82 -17.00 -1.81
CA SER A 273 7.67 -17.88 -2.06
C SER A 273 7.09 -18.48 -0.77
N VAL A 274 7.92 -18.75 0.23
CA VAL A 274 7.49 -19.32 1.51
C VAL A 274 6.81 -18.30 2.41
N ASP A 275 7.25 -17.04 2.38
CA ASP A 275 6.60 -15.94 3.07
C ASP A 275 5.18 -15.74 2.51
N ILE A 276 5.03 -15.72 1.17
CA ILE A 276 3.73 -15.60 0.51
C ILE A 276 2.82 -16.80 0.84
N LYS A 277 3.33 -18.04 0.81
CA LYS A 277 2.52 -19.22 1.20
C LYS A 277 2.03 -19.10 2.64
N SER A 278 2.86 -18.61 3.54
CA SER A 278 2.50 -18.40 4.96
C SER A 278 1.42 -17.33 5.11
N LEU A 279 1.53 -16.23 4.37
CA LEU A 279 0.49 -15.22 4.30
C LEU A 279 -0.82 -15.75 3.67
N GLU A 280 -0.74 -16.60 2.64
CA GLU A 280 -1.91 -17.26 2.04
C GLU A 280 -2.62 -18.18 3.05
N VAL A 281 -1.90 -18.79 4.00
CA VAL A 281 -2.52 -19.57 5.09
C VAL A 281 -3.29 -18.67 6.07
N ILE A 282 -2.74 -17.49 6.40
CA ILE A 282 -3.38 -16.55 7.33
C ILE A 282 -4.63 -15.91 6.71
N TRP A 283 -4.48 -15.35 5.51
CA TRP A 283 -5.41 -14.42 4.88
C TRP A 283 -6.23 -15.05 3.74
N GLY A 284 -5.75 -16.16 3.18
CA GLY A 284 -6.28 -16.73 1.94
C GLY A 284 -5.64 -16.08 0.71
N LYS A 285 -5.68 -16.81 -0.41
CA LYS A 285 -5.14 -16.35 -1.69
C LYS A 285 -6.08 -15.37 -2.38
N SER A 286 -5.51 -14.27 -2.89
CA SER A 286 -6.25 -13.30 -3.71
C SER A 286 -6.68 -13.92 -5.05
N LYS A 287 -7.94 -13.75 -5.41
CA LYS A 287 -8.47 -14.09 -6.74
C LYS A 287 -8.56 -12.82 -7.57
N ILE A 288 -7.77 -12.78 -8.63
CA ILE A 288 -7.59 -11.60 -9.48
C ILE A 288 -8.33 -11.77 -10.81
N MET A 289 -8.98 -10.70 -11.26
CA MET A 289 -9.47 -10.54 -12.63
C MET A 289 -8.74 -9.36 -13.29
N THR A 290 -8.08 -9.60 -14.43
CA THR A 290 -7.25 -8.60 -15.11
C THR A 290 -7.86 -8.18 -16.44
N PHE A 291 -7.82 -6.88 -16.71
CA PHE A 291 -8.29 -6.24 -17.94
C PHE A 291 -7.17 -5.41 -18.58
N SER A 292 -7.13 -5.40 -19.91
CA SER A 292 -6.23 -4.53 -20.68
C SER A 292 -6.75 -3.12 -20.87
N ASP A 293 -8.05 -2.90 -20.65
CA ASP A 293 -8.72 -1.61 -20.78
C ASP A 293 -8.73 -0.86 -19.44
N LYS A 294 -9.06 0.43 -19.48
CA LYS A 294 -9.18 1.27 -18.29
C LYS A 294 -10.49 0.98 -17.56
N SER A 295 -10.49 1.17 -16.25
CA SER A 295 -11.64 1.00 -15.36
C SER A 295 -12.89 1.77 -15.83
N TYR A 296 -12.69 2.91 -16.48
CA TYR A 296 -13.73 3.78 -17.05
C TYR A 296 -14.46 3.21 -18.27
N ASP A 297 -13.92 2.17 -18.89
CA ASP A 297 -14.57 1.44 -19.97
C ASP A 297 -15.47 0.32 -19.46
N PHE A 298 -15.70 0.27 -18.14
CA PHE A 298 -16.59 -0.68 -17.51
C PHE A 298 -17.66 0.03 -16.68
N LYS A 299 -18.81 -0.63 -16.57
CA LYS A 299 -19.86 -0.32 -15.59
C LYS A 299 -19.93 -1.45 -14.58
N PHE A 300 -20.22 -1.08 -13.34
CA PHE A 300 -20.39 -2.02 -12.23
C PHE A 300 -21.86 -2.09 -11.84
N TYR A 301 -22.29 -3.25 -11.36
CA TYR A 301 -23.68 -3.56 -11.04
C TYR A 301 -23.76 -4.21 -9.66
N ASN A 302 -24.74 -3.77 -8.87
CA ASN A 302 -25.22 -4.51 -7.72
C ASN A 302 -26.30 -5.48 -8.20
N LEU A 303 -26.03 -6.78 -8.11
CA LEU A 303 -26.93 -7.84 -8.55
C LEU A 303 -27.86 -8.32 -7.43
N GLY A 304 -27.80 -7.69 -6.25
CA GLY A 304 -28.51 -8.09 -5.04
C GLY A 304 -27.80 -9.23 -4.30
N ASN A 305 -28.25 -9.52 -3.08
CA ASN A 305 -27.71 -10.60 -2.23
C ASN A 305 -26.17 -10.56 -2.07
N SER A 306 -25.60 -9.35 -1.99
CA SER A 306 -24.15 -9.12 -1.93
C SER A 306 -23.37 -9.68 -3.13
N GLN A 307 -24.01 -9.82 -4.29
CA GLN A 307 -23.38 -10.18 -5.55
C GLN A 307 -23.20 -8.94 -6.42
N TYR A 308 -22.07 -8.87 -7.10
CA TYR A 308 -21.71 -7.75 -7.97
C TYR A 308 -21.33 -8.25 -9.35
N GLY A 309 -21.48 -7.37 -10.33
CA GLY A 309 -21.13 -7.66 -11.72
C GLY A 309 -20.39 -6.50 -12.38
N ILE A 310 -19.72 -6.81 -13.47
CA ILE A 310 -19.04 -5.86 -14.34
C ILE A 310 -19.52 -6.04 -15.78
N LYS A 311 -19.61 -4.95 -16.53
CA LYS A 311 -19.91 -4.97 -17.96
C LYS A 311 -18.97 -4.03 -18.69
N SER A 312 -18.27 -4.54 -19.69
CA SER A 312 -17.44 -3.71 -20.57
C SER A 312 -18.32 -2.82 -21.46
N LYS A 313 -17.76 -1.72 -21.93
CA LYS A 313 -18.43 -0.72 -22.79
C LYS A 313 -19.09 -1.34 -24.03
N ASN A 314 -18.45 -2.36 -24.61
CA ASN A 314 -18.94 -3.07 -25.80
C ASN A 314 -19.57 -4.43 -25.47
N GLY A 315 -19.61 -4.80 -24.18
CA GLY A 315 -20.17 -6.06 -23.70
C GLY A 315 -21.69 -6.04 -23.72
N THR A 316 -22.29 -7.17 -24.06
CA THR A 316 -23.74 -7.36 -24.03
C THR A 316 -24.21 -8.03 -22.73
N THR A 317 -23.31 -8.68 -22.00
CA THR A 317 -23.57 -9.40 -20.75
C THR A 317 -22.93 -8.71 -19.55
N ILE A 318 -23.52 -8.93 -18.37
CA ILE A 318 -22.91 -8.57 -17.09
C ILE A 318 -22.18 -9.82 -16.58
N ASP A 319 -20.87 -9.72 -16.40
CA ASP A 319 -20.04 -10.79 -15.90
C ASP A 319 -20.03 -10.76 -14.36
N PRO A 320 -20.34 -11.89 -13.68
CA PRO A 320 -20.37 -11.92 -12.22
C PRO A 320 -18.97 -11.84 -11.63
N LEU A 321 -18.81 -11.05 -10.57
CA LEU A 321 -17.56 -10.92 -9.80
C LEU A 321 -17.49 -11.89 -8.61
N THR A 322 -18.21 -13.01 -8.68
CA THR A 322 -18.34 -13.94 -7.54
C THR A 322 -16.99 -14.54 -7.17
N GLY A 323 -16.57 -14.28 -5.93
CA GLY A 323 -15.31 -14.77 -5.39
C GLY A 323 -14.07 -14.09 -5.98
N ILE A 324 -14.21 -12.97 -6.69
CA ILE A 324 -13.07 -12.13 -7.10
C ILE A 324 -12.74 -11.18 -5.95
N ASN A 325 -11.46 -10.98 -5.66
CA ASN A 325 -11.00 -10.06 -4.62
C ASN A 325 -10.52 -8.75 -5.25
N LEU A 326 -9.73 -8.86 -6.32
CA LEU A 326 -9.07 -7.73 -6.96
C LEU A 326 -9.35 -7.71 -8.46
N LEU A 327 -9.69 -6.54 -8.97
CA LEU A 327 -9.79 -6.26 -10.39
C LEU A 327 -8.63 -5.35 -10.79
N LYS A 328 -7.84 -5.76 -11.78
CA LYS A 328 -6.73 -4.97 -12.31
C LYS A 328 -7.09 -4.38 -13.67
N PHE A 329 -6.98 -3.07 -13.80
CA PHE A 329 -7.16 -2.35 -15.05
C PHE A 329 -5.84 -1.67 -15.46
N GLU A 330 -5.78 -1.14 -16.69
CA GLU A 330 -4.61 -0.38 -17.15
C GLU A 330 -4.31 0.84 -16.28
N ASP A 331 -5.34 1.47 -15.72
CA ASP A 331 -5.27 2.73 -14.99
C ASP A 331 -5.22 2.59 -13.46
N LYS A 332 -5.79 1.52 -12.90
CA LYS A 332 -5.83 1.28 -11.45
C LYS A 332 -6.28 -0.15 -11.09
N ASN A 333 -6.09 -0.49 -9.82
CA ASN A 333 -6.70 -1.67 -9.20
C ASN A 333 -7.98 -1.28 -8.45
N LEU A 334 -8.94 -2.20 -8.35
CA LEU A 334 -10.15 -2.07 -7.53
C LEU A 334 -10.38 -3.34 -6.70
N ASN A 335 -10.52 -3.19 -5.39
CA ASN A 335 -10.92 -4.25 -4.47
C ASN A 335 -12.45 -4.44 -4.51
N LEU A 336 -12.92 -5.68 -4.64
CA LEU A 336 -14.36 -5.97 -4.71
C LEU A 336 -15.09 -5.50 -3.45
N THR A 337 -14.52 -5.75 -2.27
CA THR A 337 -15.15 -5.41 -0.99
C THR A 337 -14.99 -3.92 -0.69
N ASN A 338 -13.79 -3.40 -0.84
CA ASN A 338 -13.47 -2.07 -0.31
C ASN A 338 -13.72 -0.94 -1.28
N ASP A 339 -13.79 -1.21 -2.59
CA ASP A 339 -14.18 -0.21 -3.59
C ASP A 339 -15.60 -0.47 -4.09
N ILE A 340 -15.86 -1.64 -4.67
CA ILE A 340 -17.11 -1.87 -5.39
C ILE A 340 -18.29 -2.00 -4.43
N LYS A 341 -18.22 -2.94 -3.49
CA LYS A 341 -19.24 -3.14 -2.46
C LYS A 341 -19.37 -1.91 -1.58
N ALA A 342 -18.27 -1.35 -1.06
CA ALA A 342 -18.32 -0.18 -0.20
C ALA A 342 -18.95 1.06 -0.87
N THR A 343 -18.83 1.21 -2.19
CA THR A 343 -19.55 2.24 -2.93
C THR A 343 -21.05 1.93 -3.03
N PHE A 344 -21.43 0.70 -3.39
CA PHE A 344 -22.84 0.33 -3.50
C PHE A 344 -23.59 0.33 -2.16
N ASP A 345 -22.93 -0.06 -1.07
CA ASP A 345 -23.51 -0.09 0.28
C ASP A 345 -23.94 1.30 0.77
N GLN A 346 -23.37 2.38 0.22
CA GLN A 346 -23.75 3.76 0.55
C GLN A 346 -25.04 4.21 -0.16
N VAL A 347 -25.43 3.53 -1.23
CA VAL A 347 -26.57 3.91 -2.06
C VAL A 347 -27.84 3.32 -1.48
N THR A 348 -28.78 4.18 -1.07
CA THR A 348 -29.99 3.79 -0.31
C THR A 348 -31.29 3.91 -1.10
N GLY A 349 -31.25 4.45 -2.32
CA GLY A 349 -32.43 4.53 -3.19
C GLY A 349 -32.30 5.58 -4.30
N LEU A 350 -33.16 5.47 -5.31
CA LEU A 350 -33.15 6.33 -6.50
C LEU A 350 -33.22 7.82 -6.16
N ASN A 351 -34.18 8.24 -5.33
CA ASN A 351 -34.40 9.66 -5.03
C ASN A 351 -33.79 10.10 -3.69
N THR A 352 -32.90 9.29 -3.11
CA THR A 352 -32.15 9.64 -1.89
C THR A 352 -30.95 10.53 -2.22
N ASP A 353 -30.43 11.20 -1.20
CA ASP A 353 -29.18 11.97 -1.27
C ASP A 353 -28.04 11.14 -1.85
N SER A 354 -27.89 9.90 -1.38
CA SER A 354 -26.89 8.96 -1.89
C SER A 354 -27.06 8.62 -3.37
N GLY A 355 -28.31 8.39 -3.82
CA GLY A 355 -28.60 8.10 -5.22
C GLY A 355 -28.31 9.29 -6.14
N LYS A 356 -28.65 10.51 -5.70
CA LYS A 356 -28.36 11.75 -6.42
C LYS A 356 -26.86 11.99 -6.55
N MET A 357 -26.11 11.87 -5.45
CA MET A 357 -24.64 12.05 -5.48
C MET A 357 -23.95 10.99 -6.33
N PHE A 358 -24.38 9.73 -6.25
CA PHE A 358 -23.87 8.66 -7.11
C PHE A 358 -24.09 8.97 -8.60
N ARG A 359 -25.30 9.39 -8.98
CA ARG A 359 -25.60 9.76 -10.38
C ARG A 359 -24.79 10.96 -10.87
N LEU A 360 -24.62 11.97 -10.03
CA LEU A 360 -23.84 13.16 -10.37
C LEU A 360 -22.36 12.81 -10.60
N TYR A 361 -21.80 11.94 -9.78
CA TYR A 361 -20.45 11.41 -9.93
C TYR A 361 -20.30 10.63 -11.25
N ASN A 362 -21.25 9.74 -11.56
CA ASN A 362 -21.24 8.96 -12.79
C ASN A 362 -21.37 9.86 -14.03
N ALA A 363 -22.29 10.83 -14.00
CA ALA A 363 -22.48 11.80 -15.08
C ALA A 363 -21.24 12.66 -15.32
N SER A 364 -20.50 12.97 -14.25
CA SER A 364 -19.31 13.82 -14.31
C SER A 364 -18.09 13.06 -14.82
N PHE A 365 -17.84 11.84 -14.33
CA PHE A 365 -16.55 11.15 -14.53
C PHE A 365 -16.63 9.84 -15.32
N LYS A 366 -17.83 9.31 -15.59
CA LYS A 366 -18.03 8.00 -16.26
C LYS A 366 -17.25 6.87 -15.58
N ARG A 367 -17.31 6.82 -14.24
CA ARG A 367 -16.79 5.71 -13.42
C ARG A 367 -17.70 5.43 -12.24
N LEU A 368 -17.48 4.27 -11.63
CA LEU A 368 -17.90 4.03 -10.26
C LEU A 368 -17.25 5.09 -9.34
N PRO A 369 -18.03 5.74 -8.46
CA PRO A 369 -17.48 6.58 -7.40
C PRO A 369 -16.49 5.79 -6.56
N ASP A 370 -15.44 6.44 -6.09
CA ASP A 370 -14.66 5.91 -4.98
C ASP A 370 -15.49 6.04 -3.69
N PRO A 371 -15.39 5.06 -2.77
CA PRO A 371 -16.26 5.03 -1.60
C PRO A 371 -16.12 6.28 -0.73
N ASP A 372 -14.91 6.79 -0.52
CA ASP A 372 -14.66 7.88 0.42
C ASP A 372 -15.09 9.23 -0.14
N GLY A 373 -14.80 9.51 -1.41
CA GLY A 373 -15.30 10.67 -2.13
C GLY A 373 -16.84 10.67 -2.18
N LEU A 374 -17.47 9.53 -2.48
CA LEU A 374 -18.93 9.44 -2.43
C LEU A 374 -19.47 9.77 -1.03
N ARG A 375 -18.88 9.19 0.02
CA ARG A 375 -19.25 9.44 1.42
C ARG A 375 -19.16 10.91 1.78
N TYR A 376 -18.08 11.57 1.36
CA TYR A 376 -17.86 13.01 1.56
C TYR A 376 -18.97 13.84 0.92
N TRP A 377 -19.30 13.59 -0.34
CA TRP A 377 -20.34 14.35 -1.04
C TRP A 377 -21.74 14.08 -0.51
N ILE A 378 -22.04 12.83 -0.14
CA ILE A 378 -23.28 12.49 0.57
C ILE A 378 -23.37 13.28 1.87
N SER A 379 -22.32 13.26 2.70
CA SER A 379 -22.31 13.96 3.99
C SER A 379 -22.49 15.47 3.84
N ASN A 380 -21.78 16.10 2.91
CA ASN A 380 -21.90 17.54 2.67
C ASN A 380 -23.29 17.91 2.13
N PHE A 381 -23.84 17.10 1.22
CA PHE A 381 -25.17 17.33 0.66
C PHE A 381 -26.27 17.13 1.70
N SER A 382 -26.27 15.99 2.41
CA SER A 382 -27.27 15.67 3.43
C SER A 382 -27.24 16.62 4.64
N SER A 383 -26.08 17.20 4.96
CA SER A 383 -25.97 18.22 6.03
C SER A 383 -26.42 19.62 5.59
N GLY A 384 -26.68 19.83 4.30
CA GLY A 384 -27.00 21.14 3.74
C GLY A 384 -25.80 22.09 3.64
N LYS A 385 -24.57 21.59 3.84
CA LYS A 385 -23.34 22.36 3.66
C LYS A 385 -23.14 22.73 2.19
N ASP A 386 -23.40 21.78 1.30
CA ASP A 386 -23.35 21.96 -0.16
C ASP A 386 -24.71 21.58 -0.75
N ASP A 387 -25.20 22.33 -1.75
CA ASP A 387 -26.34 21.91 -2.58
C ASP A 387 -25.87 21.22 -3.86
N GLU A 388 -26.80 20.69 -4.67
CA GLU A 388 -26.44 19.97 -5.91
C GLU A 388 -25.62 20.84 -6.89
N ARG A 389 -25.86 22.16 -6.90
CA ARG A 389 -25.13 23.12 -7.76
C ARG A 389 -23.69 23.29 -7.31
N ALA A 390 -23.47 23.41 -6.00
CA ALA A 390 -22.14 23.53 -5.42
C ALA A 390 -21.31 22.26 -5.68
N VAL A 391 -21.92 21.08 -5.53
CA VAL A 391 -21.25 19.80 -5.83
C VAL A 391 -20.93 19.69 -7.32
N ALA A 392 -21.91 19.94 -8.21
CA ALA A 392 -21.70 19.91 -9.66
C ALA A 392 -20.61 20.89 -10.11
N SER A 393 -20.61 22.10 -9.55
CA SER A 393 -19.56 23.10 -9.82
C SER A 393 -18.19 22.63 -9.36
N SER A 394 -18.10 21.99 -8.20
CA SER A 394 -16.85 21.44 -7.67
C SER A 394 -16.30 20.32 -8.55
N PHE A 395 -17.17 19.45 -9.08
CA PHE A 395 -16.76 18.40 -10.02
C PHE A 395 -16.22 18.97 -11.32
N LEU A 396 -16.88 19.95 -11.91
CA LEU A 396 -16.40 20.59 -13.15
C LEU A 396 -15.09 21.35 -12.96
N ALA A 397 -14.86 21.91 -11.77
CA ALA A 397 -13.62 22.62 -11.45
C ALA A 397 -12.46 21.69 -11.07
N SER A 398 -12.73 20.41 -10.77
CA SER A 398 -11.77 19.44 -10.26
C SER A 398 -10.61 19.18 -11.24
N ALA A 399 -9.45 18.84 -10.68
CA ALA A 399 -8.30 18.41 -11.47
C ALA A 399 -8.62 17.16 -12.31
N GLU A 400 -9.40 16.22 -11.76
CA GLU A 400 -9.83 15.00 -12.47
C GLU A 400 -10.63 15.35 -13.74
N PHE A 401 -11.63 16.22 -13.63
CA PHE A 401 -12.46 16.59 -14.78
C PHE A 401 -11.62 17.26 -15.88
N LYS A 402 -10.74 18.19 -15.49
CA LYS A 402 -9.84 18.90 -16.41
C LYS A 402 -8.82 17.96 -17.07
N GLN A 403 -8.20 17.07 -16.30
CA GLN A 403 -7.23 16.11 -16.82
C GLN A 403 -7.88 15.15 -17.82
N ARG A 404 -9.14 14.78 -17.56
CA ARG A 404 -9.86 13.78 -18.34
C ARG A 404 -10.47 14.34 -19.62
N TYR A 405 -11.04 15.54 -19.55
CA TYR A 405 -11.82 16.10 -20.65
C TYR A 405 -11.19 17.36 -21.27
N GLY A 406 -10.11 17.89 -20.70
CA GLY A 406 -9.44 19.11 -21.12
C GLY A 406 -9.95 20.34 -20.37
N ASP A 407 -9.07 21.33 -20.22
CA ASP A 407 -9.43 22.64 -19.67
C ASP A 407 -9.99 23.55 -20.78
N ASN A 408 -10.96 24.40 -20.43
CA ASN A 408 -11.58 25.37 -21.34
C ASN A 408 -12.12 24.79 -22.67
N VAL A 409 -12.61 23.55 -22.68
CA VAL A 409 -13.26 22.96 -23.87
C VAL A 409 -14.47 23.77 -24.31
N SER A 410 -14.83 23.73 -25.60
CA SER A 410 -16.04 24.39 -26.11
C SER A 410 -17.32 23.76 -25.56
N ASP A 411 -18.43 24.50 -25.55
CA ASP A 411 -19.72 23.99 -25.08
C ASP A 411 -20.20 22.77 -25.86
N SER A 412 -19.91 22.69 -27.16
CA SER A 412 -20.26 21.54 -27.99
C SER A 412 -19.50 20.26 -27.59
N ILE A 413 -18.20 20.41 -27.28
CA ILE A 413 -17.39 19.29 -26.76
C ILE A 413 -17.90 18.89 -25.38
N TYR A 414 -18.17 19.86 -24.51
CA TYR A 414 -18.69 19.64 -23.16
C TYR A 414 -20.01 18.86 -23.16
N VAL A 415 -21.00 19.30 -23.95
CA VAL A 415 -22.30 18.62 -24.04
C VAL A 415 -22.13 17.19 -24.57
N ASN A 416 -21.33 16.98 -25.62
CA ASN A 416 -21.06 15.63 -26.14
C ASN A 416 -20.37 14.73 -25.10
N THR A 417 -19.46 15.28 -24.29
CA THR A 417 -18.86 14.54 -23.17
C THR A 417 -19.92 14.04 -22.19
N LEU A 418 -20.88 14.87 -21.81
CA LEU A 418 -21.96 14.45 -20.89
C LEU A 418 -22.85 13.36 -21.50
N TYR A 419 -23.19 13.46 -22.79
CA TYR A 419 -23.89 12.40 -23.52
C TYR A 419 -23.11 11.08 -23.48
N ARG A 420 -21.80 11.11 -23.71
CA ARG A 420 -20.95 9.91 -23.67
C ARG A 420 -20.81 9.34 -22.26
N ASN A 421 -20.72 10.20 -21.25
CA ASN A 421 -20.59 9.79 -19.86
C ASN A 421 -21.84 9.04 -19.39
N VAL A 422 -23.01 9.64 -19.60
CA VAL A 422 -24.27 9.12 -19.09
C VAL A 422 -24.83 8.04 -20.01
N LEU A 423 -24.96 8.35 -21.30
CA LEU A 423 -25.74 7.56 -22.26
C LEU A 423 -24.87 6.70 -23.18
N SER A 424 -23.54 6.80 -23.07
CA SER A 424 -22.59 6.03 -23.89
C SER A 424 -22.80 6.21 -25.41
N ARG A 425 -23.31 7.38 -25.83
CA ARG A 425 -23.55 7.77 -27.22
C ARG A 425 -23.19 9.24 -27.42
N ASP A 426 -23.04 9.65 -28.67
CA ASP A 426 -22.96 11.08 -29.03
C ASP A 426 -24.32 11.75 -28.92
N ALA A 427 -24.30 13.08 -28.79
CA ALA A 427 -25.51 13.88 -28.87
C ALA A 427 -26.11 13.78 -30.29
N ASP A 428 -27.43 13.60 -30.38
CA ASP A 428 -28.12 13.85 -31.64
C ASP A 428 -28.19 15.37 -31.91
N THR A 429 -28.41 15.75 -33.17
CA THR A 429 -28.43 17.15 -33.59
C THR A 429 -29.45 17.99 -32.81
N GLY A 430 -30.61 17.44 -32.47
CA GLY A 430 -31.65 18.15 -31.73
C GLY A 430 -31.26 18.39 -30.29
N GLY A 431 -30.81 17.34 -29.61
CA GLY A 431 -30.33 17.40 -28.22
C GLY A 431 -29.12 18.32 -28.06
N LEU A 432 -28.17 18.27 -28.99
CA LEU A 432 -27.01 19.18 -28.97
C LEU A 432 -27.44 20.64 -29.13
N ASN A 433 -28.28 20.95 -30.12
CA ASN A 433 -28.76 22.31 -30.36
C ASN A 433 -29.57 22.86 -29.18
N TYR A 434 -30.35 22.03 -28.50
CA TYR A 434 -31.08 22.42 -27.31
C TYR A 434 -30.13 22.90 -26.20
N TRP A 435 -29.17 22.06 -25.80
CA TRP A 435 -28.24 22.40 -24.72
C TRP A 435 -27.33 23.58 -25.07
N LEU A 436 -26.86 23.65 -26.33
CA LEU A 436 -26.12 24.82 -26.81
C LEU A 436 -26.95 26.09 -26.77
N GLY A 437 -28.25 26.02 -27.09
CA GLY A 437 -29.16 27.16 -26.96
C GLY A 437 -29.29 27.64 -25.51
N GLN A 438 -29.38 26.72 -24.54
CA GLN A 438 -29.44 27.07 -23.12
C GLN A 438 -28.15 27.73 -22.63
N LEU A 439 -26.99 27.19 -23.00
CA LEU A 439 -25.68 27.75 -22.64
C LEU A 439 -25.43 29.10 -23.30
N ASN A 440 -25.69 29.23 -24.61
CA ASN A 440 -25.47 30.46 -25.37
C ASN A 440 -26.38 31.61 -24.95
N SER A 441 -27.60 31.31 -24.49
CA SER A 441 -28.53 32.32 -23.96
C SER A 441 -28.23 32.71 -22.51
N GLY A 442 -27.36 31.97 -21.82
CA GLY A 442 -27.10 32.12 -20.39
C GLY A 442 -28.26 31.67 -19.50
N ALA A 443 -29.25 30.98 -20.07
CA ALA A 443 -30.37 30.42 -19.32
C ALA A 443 -29.90 29.29 -18.38
N GLU A 444 -28.91 28.51 -18.83
CA GLU A 444 -28.27 27.48 -18.03
C GLU A 444 -26.76 27.72 -17.97
N THR A 445 -26.16 27.37 -16.83
CA THR A 445 -24.70 27.28 -16.71
C THR A 445 -24.25 25.85 -16.99
N ARG A 446 -22.94 25.61 -17.14
CA ARG A 446 -22.42 24.25 -17.31
C ARG A 446 -22.81 23.31 -16.17
N TYR A 447 -22.74 23.77 -14.92
CA TYR A 447 -23.13 22.91 -13.79
C TYR A 447 -24.63 22.57 -13.83
N GLU A 448 -25.49 23.46 -14.30
CA GLU A 448 -26.92 23.15 -14.48
C GLU A 448 -27.14 22.14 -15.60
N VAL A 449 -26.41 22.24 -16.72
CA VAL A 449 -26.46 21.23 -17.78
C VAL A 449 -26.04 19.87 -17.24
N LEU A 450 -24.93 19.78 -16.48
CA LEU A 450 -24.52 18.55 -15.81
C LEU A 450 -25.61 17.97 -14.90
N LEU A 451 -26.27 18.81 -14.09
CA LEU A 451 -27.39 18.39 -13.25
C LEU A 451 -28.57 17.87 -14.09
N GLY A 452 -28.87 18.53 -15.21
CA GLY A 452 -29.87 18.08 -16.18
C GLY A 452 -29.58 16.68 -16.72
N PHE A 453 -28.32 16.37 -17.04
CA PHE A 453 -27.92 15.01 -17.44
C PHE A 453 -27.98 14.03 -16.27
N SER A 454 -27.46 14.41 -15.10
CA SER A 454 -27.45 13.58 -13.89
C SER A 454 -28.85 13.15 -13.46
N GLU A 455 -29.82 14.07 -13.50
CA GLU A 455 -31.18 13.83 -13.05
C GLU A 455 -32.17 13.51 -14.19
N SER A 456 -31.66 13.32 -15.41
CA SER A 456 -32.46 12.88 -16.56
C SER A 456 -33.13 11.54 -16.31
N ALA A 457 -34.30 11.33 -16.92
CA ALA A 457 -35.02 10.06 -16.84
C ALA A 457 -34.18 8.87 -17.38
N GLU A 458 -33.38 9.10 -18.42
CA GLU A 458 -32.47 8.09 -18.97
C GLU A 458 -31.39 7.70 -17.95
N ASN A 459 -30.76 8.65 -17.26
CA ASN A 459 -29.75 8.33 -16.24
C ASN A 459 -30.36 7.65 -15.02
N LYS A 460 -31.57 8.04 -14.60
CA LYS A 460 -32.30 7.37 -13.53
C LYS A 460 -32.63 5.92 -13.86
N ALA A 461 -33.02 5.64 -15.10
CA ALA A 461 -33.23 4.27 -15.57
C ALA A 461 -31.93 3.44 -15.54
N LEU A 462 -30.82 4.01 -16.02
CA LEU A 462 -29.50 3.36 -15.94
C LEU A 462 -29.06 3.12 -14.50
N PHE A 463 -29.31 4.07 -13.59
CA PHE A 463 -29.06 3.91 -12.17
C PHE A 463 -29.87 2.75 -11.59
N THR A 464 -31.15 2.63 -11.94
CA THR A 464 -31.99 1.50 -11.52
C THR A 464 -31.43 0.17 -12.04
N GLU A 465 -30.97 0.10 -13.30
CA GLU A 465 -30.29 -1.08 -13.84
C GLU A 465 -29.02 -1.43 -13.05
N MET A 466 -28.21 -0.42 -12.70
CA MET A 466 -26.95 -0.60 -11.98
C MET A 466 -27.12 -1.00 -10.52
N THR A 467 -28.20 -0.57 -9.86
CA THR A 467 -28.32 -0.65 -8.39
C THR A 467 -29.49 -1.50 -7.91
N GLY A 468 -30.48 -1.75 -8.76
CA GLY A 468 -31.74 -2.39 -8.39
C GLY A 468 -32.75 -1.48 -7.68
N PHE A 469 -32.43 -0.21 -7.43
CA PHE A 469 -33.36 0.73 -6.80
C PHE A 469 -34.27 1.40 -7.84
N ALA A 470 -35.58 1.28 -7.64
CA ALA A 470 -36.63 1.88 -8.48
C ALA A 470 -37.24 3.13 -7.83
#